data_AF-A0A921FC45-F1
#
_entry.id   AF-A0A921FC45-F1
#
_cell.length_a   1.000
_cell.length_b   1.000
_cell.length_c   1.000
_cell.angle_alpha   90.00
_cell.angle_beta   90.00
_cell.angle_gamma   90.00
#
_symmetry.space_group_name_H-M   'P 1'
#
loop_
_entity.id
_entity.type
_entity.pdbx_description
1 polymer ?
#
loop_
_entity_poly.entity_id
_entity_poly.type
_entity_poly.pdbx_seq_one_letter_code
_entity_poly.pdbx_strand_id
1 'polypeptide(L)'
;MKQRVFLALMMPFLFIKGFAQEVNSTVPSETSEEENTTYWVSPETNNERVLNPNKFRDNWFITVNAGTFLNWCDNTSDAKGKQFQPAAGLSVGKWLSPWGGFRVMGMWGRGFGQTYKPVLDRTYNWNVVNGYIDAMFNLHNLFGGYKENRFFQVMAIAGIGVEHMFGFSDESWYKNYNVNTEKNNLLGFRTGLLASFRLRHALALNIEASVNCLDDSYDGVTSDDKWDGHVNLLVGLVYRFKNHDGTHQFTFTRRDQDKYDALNAEVNRLRKEVAEMKAAPAVEVKREVVESERVSTLVSFDPNSTEVNKLQEVNIYTAAEGLKKIQDGDLYITPIKNNEMSSDLFNGRANAIRDMLVNEYQVPAGHIFIEENNELVRSLDPAKNCVVIYIVK
;
A
#
# COMPACT_ATOMS: atom_id res chain seq x y z
N MET A 1 -14.66 40.16 38.66
CA MET A 1 -13.77 39.26 39.45
C MET A 1 -13.65 37.95 38.67
N LYS A 2 -12.41 37.46 38.43
CA LYS A 2 -12.01 36.30 37.56
C LYS A 2 -12.61 34.96 38.10
N GLN A 3 -12.73 33.80 37.41
CA GLN A 3 -11.89 33.04 36.44
C GLN A 3 -12.78 32.04 35.63
N ARG A 4 -12.70 31.93 34.29
CA ARG A 4 -12.03 30.90 33.42
C ARG A 4 -12.25 29.40 33.75
N VAL A 5 -12.79 28.61 32.78
CA VAL A 5 -12.46 27.21 32.31
C VAL A 5 -13.44 26.88 31.15
N PHE A 6 -13.07 26.94 29.86
CA PHE A 6 -12.43 25.97 28.92
C PHE A 6 -13.43 25.40 27.87
N LEU A 7 -12.94 25.34 26.63
CA LEU A 7 -13.64 25.22 25.35
C LEU A 7 -13.10 24.00 24.58
N ALA A 8 -13.94 23.49 23.66
CA ALA A 8 -13.60 22.77 22.42
C ALA A 8 -13.29 21.25 22.47
N LEU A 9 -14.14 20.48 21.78
CA LEU A 9 -13.79 19.21 21.12
C LEU A 9 -14.81 18.93 19.99
N MET A 10 -14.63 19.58 18.83
CA MET A 10 -15.08 19.07 17.54
C MET A 10 -13.83 18.85 16.67
N MET A 11 -13.66 17.61 16.19
CA MET A 11 -12.82 17.09 15.09
C MET A 11 -11.52 17.85 14.72
N PRO A 12 -10.37 17.13 14.57
CA PRO A 12 -10.15 16.42 13.30
C PRO A 12 -9.28 15.16 13.40
N PHE A 13 -9.52 14.15 12.55
CA PHE A 13 -8.47 13.20 12.13
C PHE A 13 -8.70 12.77 10.68
N LEU A 14 -8.18 13.58 9.76
CA LEU A 14 -7.89 13.24 8.37
C LEU A 14 -6.50 13.83 8.10
N PHE A 15 -5.60 12.99 7.56
CA PHE A 15 -4.19 13.23 7.20
C PHE A 15 -3.14 13.27 8.32
N ILE A 16 -2.31 12.23 8.38
CA ILE A 16 -0.90 12.36 8.75
C ILE A 16 -0.08 11.75 7.60
N LYS A 17 0.53 12.63 6.80
CA LYS A 17 1.67 12.34 5.94
C LYS A 17 2.84 13.19 6.45
N GLY A 18 4.00 12.56 6.62
CA GLY A 18 5.30 13.22 6.59
C GLY A 18 5.89 13.62 7.93
N PHE A 19 6.85 12.83 8.40
CA PHE A 19 8.05 13.38 9.02
C PHE A 19 9.24 12.96 8.15
N ALA A 20 9.87 13.94 7.51
CA ALA A 20 11.18 13.81 6.91
C ALA A 20 12.19 14.36 7.92
N GLN A 21 13.21 13.56 8.24
CA GLN A 21 14.43 14.03 8.90
C GLN A 21 15.62 13.48 8.11
N GLU A 22 16.35 14.40 7.47
CA GLU A 22 17.63 14.15 6.82
C GLU A 22 18.73 14.04 7.90
N VAL A 23 19.43 12.90 8.00
CA VAL A 23 20.82 12.85 8.49
C VAL A 23 21.57 11.70 7.80
N ASN A 24 22.76 12.05 7.33
CA ASN A 24 23.77 11.28 6.61
C ASN A 24 24.20 9.95 7.26
N SER A 25 24.50 9.00 6.36
CA SER A 25 25.49 7.92 6.42
C SER A 25 26.00 7.43 7.79
N THR A 26 25.68 6.19 8.16
CA THR A 26 26.65 5.09 8.34
C THR A 26 25.88 3.79 8.53
N VAL A 27 26.24 2.76 7.77
CA VAL A 27 25.74 1.38 7.97
C VAL A 27 26.51 0.80 9.16
N PRO A 28 25.87 0.33 10.25
CA PRO A 28 26.52 -0.53 11.21
C PRO A 28 26.22 -1.99 10.84
N SER A 29 27.29 -2.74 10.60
CA SER A 29 27.28 -4.19 10.50
C SER A 29 27.16 -4.83 11.90
N GLU A 30 26.31 -5.86 11.94
CA GLU A 30 26.39 -7.08 12.73
C GLU A 30 26.23 -7.10 14.27
N THR A 31 25.23 -7.94 14.61
CA THR A 31 25.12 -8.91 15.71
C THR A 31 24.71 -8.47 17.11
N SER A 32 23.49 -8.90 17.49
CA SER A 32 23.26 -9.63 18.74
C SER A 32 21.96 -10.45 18.68
N GLU A 33 22.12 -11.78 18.72
CA GLU A 33 21.29 -12.75 19.46
C GLU A 33 19.79 -12.93 19.14
N GLU A 34 19.50 -14.11 18.58
CA GLU A 34 18.33 -14.97 18.77
C GLU A 34 17.09 -14.40 19.48
N GLU A 35 16.20 -13.75 18.74
CA GLU A 35 14.76 -13.77 19.06
C GLU A 35 13.99 -14.40 17.90
N ASN A 36 13.59 -15.66 18.08
CA ASN A 36 12.67 -16.46 17.27
C ASN A 36 11.75 -15.62 16.34
N THR A 37 12.22 -15.31 15.11
CA THR A 37 11.57 -14.33 14.22
C THR A 37 10.41 -14.96 13.44
N THR A 38 9.41 -15.50 14.13
CA THR A 38 8.21 -16.05 13.47
C THR A 38 7.32 -14.94 12.92
N TYR A 39 7.53 -13.66 13.29
CA TYR A 39 6.66 -12.54 12.93
C TYR A 39 7.38 -11.51 12.07
N TRP A 40 6.66 -10.89 11.14
CA TRP A 40 7.15 -9.71 10.43
C TRP A 40 7.14 -8.50 11.36
N VAL A 41 8.24 -7.75 11.34
CA VAL A 41 8.40 -6.48 12.06
C VAL A 41 8.64 -5.35 11.06
N SER A 42 8.08 -4.17 11.31
CA SER A 42 8.27 -3.00 10.44
C SER A 42 9.43 -2.12 10.97
N PRO A 43 10.45 -1.83 10.14
CA PRO A 43 11.54 -0.92 10.51
C PRO A 43 11.05 0.51 10.80
N GLU A 44 9.94 0.93 10.17
CA GLU A 44 9.36 2.27 10.33
C GLU A 44 8.67 2.48 11.68
N THR A 45 8.22 1.39 12.31
CA THR A 45 7.55 1.40 13.62
C THR A 45 8.43 0.78 14.69
N ASN A 46 9.74 1.09 14.67
CA ASN A 46 10.69 0.63 15.68
C ASN A 46 10.66 -0.90 15.94
N ASN A 47 10.58 -1.69 14.87
CA ASN A 47 10.48 -3.15 14.90
C ASN A 47 9.21 -3.72 15.57
N GLU A 48 8.12 -2.97 15.59
CA GLU A 48 6.82 -3.51 16.01
C GLU A 48 6.27 -4.56 15.02
N ARG A 49 5.53 -5.54 15.56
CA ARG A 49 4.93 -6.64 14.80
C ARG A 49 3.83 -6.13 13.88
N VAL A 50 3.89 -6.52 12.61
CA VAL A 50 2.92 -6.11 11.58
C VAL A 50 1.65 -6.95 11.70
N LEU A 51 0.49 -6.30 11.64
CA LEU A 51 -0.82 -6.98 11.62
C LEU A 51 -1.18 -7.46 10.21
N ASN A 52 -1.86 -8.60 10.12
CA ASN A 52 -2.37 -9.14 8.87
C ASN A 52 -3.42 -8.18 8.25
N PRO A 53 -3.43 -7.95 6.92
CA PRO A 53 -4.38 -7.02 6.31
C PRO A 53 -5.84 -7.42 6.58
N ASN A 54 -6.64 -6.46 7.06
CA ASN A 54 -8.05 -6.65 7.41
C ASN A 54 -8.96 -6.43 6.19
N LYS A 55 -9.87 -7.36 5.89
CA LYS A 55 -10.91 -7.18 4.86
C LYS A 55 -12.24 -6.74 5.49
N PHE A 56 -13.15 -6.25 4.66
CA PHE A 56 -14.49 -5.84 5.13
C PHE A 56 -15.26 -6.97 5.83
N ARG A 57 -15.11 -8.22 5.37
CA ARG A 57 -15.81 -9.40 5.93
C ARG A 57 -15.20 -9.94 7.22
N ASP A 58 -14.06 -9.43 7.66
CA ASP A 58 -13.35 -9.95 8.82
C ASP A 58 -13.78 -9.25 10.12
N ASN A 59 -13.53 -9.89 11.26
CA ASN A 59 -13.68 -9.33 12.61
C ASN A 59 -15.09 -8.85 12.96
N TRP A 60 -16.10 -9.45 12.34
CA TRP A 60 -17.49 -9.31 12.74
C TRP A 60 -17.78 -10.18 13.96
N PHE A 61 -18.70 -9.74 14.80
CA PHE A 61 -19.19 -10.51 15.94
C PHE A 61 -20.67 -10.25 16.18
N ILE A 62 -21.32 -11.22 16.81
CA ILE A 62 -22.67 -11.11 17.34
C ILE A 62 -22.62 -11.35 18.84
N THR A 63 -23.43 -10.63 19.60
CA THR A 63 -23.51 -10.77 21.05
C THR A 63 -24.95 -10.91 21.48
N VAL A 64 -25.21 -11.92 22.29
CA VAL A 64 -26.49 -12.09 23.00
C VAL A 64 -26.24 -11.76 24.47
N ASN A 65 -26.95 -10.76 24.98
CA ASN A 65 -26.84 -10.27 26.34
C ASN A 65 -28.14 -10.53 27.11
N ALA A 66 -28.04 -10.85 28.39
CA ALA A 66 -29.15 -10.89 29.34
C ALA A 66 -28.67 -10.37 30.70
N GLY A 67 -29.54 -9.70 31.44
CA GLY A 67 -29.17 -9.15 32.73
C GLY A 67 -30.25 -8.28 33.33
N THR A 68 -29.83 -7.20 33.98
CA THR A 68 -30.72 -6.34 34.74
C THR A 68 -30.66 -4.88 34.31
N PHE A 69 -31.83 -4.27 34.26
CA PHE A 69 -32.06 -2.84 34.09
C PHE A 69 -32.30 -2.23 35.47
N LEU A 70 -31.58 -1.16 35.80
CA LEU A 70 -31.72 -0.43 37.06
C LEU A 70 -32.09 1.02 36.73
N ASN A 71 -33.33 1.41 37.05
CA ASN A 71 -33.78 2.79 36.90
C ASN A 71 -33.28 3.62 38.08
N TRP A 72 -32.69 4.78 37.80
CA TRP A 72 -32.36 5.76 38.81
C TRP A 72 -33.53 6.75 38.90
N CYS A 73 -34.58 6.38 39.63
CA CYS A 73 -35.71 7.29 39.88
C CYS A 73 -35.69 7.74 41.35
N ASP A 74 -36.02 9.01 41.58
CA ASP A 74 -36.27 9.54 42.92
C ASP A 74 -37.41 8.74 43.57
N ASN A 75 -37.20 8.33 44.83
CA ASN A 75 -38.04 7.44 45.67
C ASN A 75 -37.80 5.93 45.60
N THR A 76 -36.82 5.44 44.83
CA THR A 76 -36.58 4.00 44.73
C THR A 76 -35.78 3.39 45.90
N SER A 77 -35.28 4.20 46.85
CA SER A 77 -34.37 3.79 47.93
C SER A 77 -34.89 2.70 48.86
N ASP A 78 -36.22 2.52 48.96
CA ASP A 78 -36.85 1.51 49.81
C ASP A 78 -37.23 0.20 49.08
N ALA A 79 -37.04 0.12 47.75
CA ALA A 79 -37.45 -1.02 46.94
C ALA A 79 -36.39 -2.14 46.97
N LYS A 80 -36.25 -2.81 48.13
CA LYS A 80 -35.33 -3.95 48.37
C LYS A 80 -35.34 -4.99 47.23
N GLY A 81 -34.41 -4.89 46.28
CA GLY A 81 -34.21 -5.84 45.17
C GLY A 81 -35.20 -5.77 44.01
N LYS A 82 -36.32 -5.03 44.12
CA LYS A 82 -37.31 -4.87 43.02
C LYS A 82 -36.83 -3.95 41.91
N GLN A 83 -35.73 -3.25 42.14
CA GLN A 83 -35.05 -2.40 41.17
C GLN A 83 -34.43 -3.20 40.02
N PHE A 84 -34.03 -4.46 40.26
CA PHE A 84 -33.43 -5.33 39.25
C PHE A 84 -34.50 -5.92 38.34
N GLN A 85 -34.74 -5.26 37.21
CA GLN A 85 -35.70 -5.74 36.22
C GLN A 85 -35.00 -6.51 35.11
N PRO A 86 -35.63 -7.54 34.52
CA PRO A 86 -34.99 -8.32 33.46
C PRO A 86 -34.74 -7.46 32.21
N ALA A 87 -33.58 -7.67 31.60
CA ALA A 87 -33.20 -7.10 30.32
C ALA A 87 -32.55 -8.17 29.43
N ALA A 88 -32.79 -8.09 28.14
CA ALA A 88 -32.19 -8.94 27.13
C ALA A 88 -31.88 -8.13 25.87
N GLY A 89 -30.73 -8.37 25.25
CA GLY A 89 -30.32 -7.63 24.06
C GLY A 89 -29.56 -8.48 23.07
N LEU A 90 -29.65 -8.07 21.81
CA LEU A 90 -28.90 -8.63 20.70
C LEU A 90 -28.08 -7.52 20.06
N SER A 91 -26.84 -7.80 19.72
CA SER A 91 -26.02 -6.82 19.01
C SER A 91 -25.12 -7.46 17.97
N VAL A 92 -24.82 -6.71 16.92
CA VAL A 92 -23.87 -7.07 15.87
C VAL A 92 -22.83 -5.96 15.81
N GLY A 93 -21.56 -6.33 15.75
CA GLY A 93 -20.49 -5.36 15.68
C GLY A 93 -19.34 -5.81 14.81
N LYS A 94 -18.44 -4.87 14.51
CA LYS A 94 -17.23 -5.10 13.75
C LYS A 94 -16.07 -4.36 14.40
N TRP A 95 -14.96 -5.08 14.58
CA TRP A 95 -13.69 -4.44 14.90
C TRP A 95 -13.02 -3.94 13.62
N LEU A 96 -12.74 -2.63 13.57
CA LEU A 96 -12.02 -2.01 12.46
C LEU A 96 -10.51 -2.19 12.62
N SER A 97 -10.07 -2.17 13.87
CA SER A 97 -8.69 -2.35 14.30
C SER A 97 -8.66 -3.08 15.65
N PRO A 98 -7.49 -3.55 16.13
CA PRO A 98 -7.41 -4.14 17.46
C PRO A 98 -7.79 -3.18 18.60
N TRP A 99 -7.70 -1.88 18.37
CA TRP A 99 -7.95 -0.83 19.36
C TRP A 99 -9.39 -0.30 19.32
N GLY A 100 -10.04 -0.32 18.14
CA GLY A 100 -11.33 0.33 17.94
C GLY A 100 -12.28 -0.43 17.02
N GLY A 101 -13.57 -0.39 17.37
CA GLY A 101 -14.66 -1.02 16.62
C GLY A 101 -15.98 -0.32 16.84
N PHE A 102 -17.03 -0.82 16.20
CA PHE A 102 -18.40 -0.35 16.40
C PHE A 102 -19.36 -1.52 16.61
N ARG A 103 -20.49 -1.25 17.24
CA ARG A 103 -21.55 -2.23 17.54
C ARG A 103 -22.91 -1.58 17.42
N VAL A 104 -23.84 -2.25 16.77
CA VAL A 104 -25.25 -1.90 16.76
C VAL A 104 -25.97 -2.86 17.68
N MET A 105 -26.74 -2.34 18.64
CA MET A 105 -27.43 -3.11 19.67
C MET A 105 -28.91 -2.78 19.67
N GLY A 106 -29.75 -3.80 19.82
CA GLY A 106 -31.13 -3.66 20.27
C GLY A 106 -31.30 -4.34 21.62
N MET A 107 -31.95 -3.67 22.58
CA MET A 107 -32.26 -4.25 23.88
C MET A 107 -33.74 -4.10 24.21
N TRP A 108 -34.29 -5.10 24.86
CA TRP A 108 -35.56 -5.02 25.59
C TRP A 108 -35.24 -5.05 27.08
N GLY A 109 -35.90 -4.19 27.84
CA GLY A 109 -35.84 -4.17 29.29
C GLY A 109 -37.20 -3.86 29.88
N ARG A 110 -37.39 -4.23 31.13
CA ARG A 110 -38.56 -3.80 31.90
C ARG A 110 -38.15 -2.66 32.83
N GLY A 111 -38.89 -1.57 32.79
CA GLY A 111 -38.75 -0.46 33.73
C GLY A 111 -39.54 -0.71 35.01
N PHE A 112 -39.08 -0.14 36.12
CA PHE A 112 -39.76 -0.18 37.41
C PHE A 112 -39.71 1.21 38.05
N GLY A 113 -40.86 1.65 38.56
CA GLY A 113 -40.99 2.90 39.30
C GLY A 113 -41.89 2.72 40.51
N GLN A 114 -41.72 3.60 41.50
CA GLN A 114 -42.55 3.64 42.71
C GLN A 114 -43.03 5.07 42.94
N THR A 115 -44.30 5.24 43.26
CA THR A 115 -44.89 6.54 43.58
C THR A 115 -44.37 7.07 44.92
N TYR A 116 -44.42 8.38 45.13
CA TYR A 116 -44.01 9.00 46.40
C TYR A 116 -44.87 8.49 47.56
N LYS A 117 -44.29 7.62 48.41
CA LYS A 117 -44.98 6.85 49.46
C LYS A 117 -45.92 7.69 50.37
N PRO A 118 -45.57 8.91 50.79
CA PRO A 118 -46.45 9.72 51.63
C PRO A 118 -47.76 10.15 50.96
N VAL A 119 -47.84 10.11 49.63
CA VAL A 119 -49.03 10.47 48.84
C VAL A 119 -49.75 9.22 48.32
N LEU A 120 -48.99 8.25 47.79
CA LEU A 120 -49.52 6.98 47.28
C LEU A 120 -48.39 5.93 47.31
N ASP A 121 -48.64 4.73 47.82
CA ASP A 121 -47.67 3.61 47.80
C ASP A 121 -48.07 2.57 46.75
N ARG A 122 -47.73 2.86 45.49
CA ARG A 122 -47.98 2.00 44.33
C ARG A 122 -46.69 1.84 43.53
N THR A 123 -46.54 0.67 42.92
CA THR A 123 -45.42 0.33 42.04
C THR A 123 -45.94 0.11 40.65
N TYR A 124 -45.23 0.64 39.65
CA TYR A 124 -45.60 0.49 38.26
C TYR A 124 -44.44 -0.02 37.42
N ASN A 125 -44.77 -0.59 36.26
CA ASN A 125 -43.79 -1.10 35.32
C ASN A 125 -44.15 -0.65 33.90
N TRP A 126 -43.13 -0.54 33.07
CA TRP A 126 -43.26 -0.31 31.63
C TRP A 126 -42.25 -1.18 30.89
N ASN A 127 -42.43 -1.35 29.59
CA ASN A 127 -41.44 -1.99 28.74
C ASN A 127 -40.63 -0.91 28.03
N VAL A 128 -39.33 -1.15 27.91
CA VAL A 128 -38.38 -0.33 27.17
C VAL A 128 -37.81 -1.18 26.06
N VAL A 129 -37.85 -0.66 24.82
CA VAL A 129 -37.08 -1.20 23.71
C VAL A 129 -36.16 -0.11 23.21
N ASN A 130 -34.88 -0.40 23.09
CA ASN A 130 -33.91 0.57 22.61
C ASN A 130 -33.05 0.04 21.46
N GLY A 131 -32.50 0.99 20.71
CA GLY A 131 -31.58 0.77 19.62
C GLY A 131 -30.40 1.75 19.73
N TYR A 132 -29.19 1.21 19.87
CA TYR A 132 -27.96 1.99 20.05
C TYR A 132 -26.91 1.65 19.01
N ILE A 133 -26.13 2.67 18.63
CA ILE A 133 -24.88 2.53 17.89
C ILE A 133 -23.75 2.91 18.84
N ASP A 134 -22.94 1.93 19.22
CA ASP A 134 -21.81 2.07 20.13
C ASP A 134 -20.49 2.10 19.37
N ALA A 135 -19.65 3.09 19.64
CA ALA A 135 -18.22 3.02 19.44
C ALA A 135 -17.58 2.24 20.60
N MET A 136 -16.64 1.35 20.28
CA MET A 136 -15.96 0.47 21.24
C MET A 136 -14.45 0.67 21.17
N PHE A 137 -13.84 0.84 22.34
CA PHE A 137 -12.39 1.05 22.47
C PHE A 137 -11.78 0.01 23.40
N ASN A 138 -10.81 -0.76 22.91
CA ASN A 138 -10.13 -1.77 23.71
C ASN A 138 -8.99 -1.14 24.53
N LEU A 139 -9.26 -0.86 25.80
CA LEU A 139 -8.32 -0.16 26.69
C LEU A 139 -7.02 -0.94 26.90
N HIS A 140 -7.11 -2.27 26.95
CA HIS A 140 -5.91 -3.11 27.10
C HIS A 140 -4.99 -3.04 25.89
N ASN A 141 -5.56 -2.93 24.69
CA ASN A 141 -4.79 -2.80 23.45
C ASN A 141 -4.24 -1.38 23.27
N LEU A 142 -4.98 -0.36 23.71
CA LEU A 142 -4.57 1.04 23.63
C LEU A 142 -3.37 1.36 24.53
N PHE A 143 -3.38 0.90 25.78
CA PHE A 143 -2.32 1.23 26.75
C PHE A 143 -1.25 0.16 26.91
N GLY A 144 -1.55 -1.09 26.55
CA GLY A 144 -0.68 -2.25 26.82
C GLY A 144 -0.30 -3.05 25.58
N GLY A 145 -0.52 -2.50 24.39
CA GLY A 145 -0.26 -3.15 23.11
C GLY A 145 -1.19 -4.34 22.81
N TYR A 146 -1.21 -4.74 21.53
CA TYR A 146 -2.03 -5.85 21.08
C TYR A 146 -1.41 -7.22 21.42
N LYS A 147 -2.23 -8.12 21.98
CA LYS A 147 -1.85 -9.51 22.25
C LYS A 147 -2.95 -10.44 21.74
N GLU A 148 -2.63 -11.30 20.77
CA GLU A 148 -3.59 -12.24 20.16
C GLU A 148 -4.30 -13.11 21.20
N ASN A 149 -3.57 -13.70 22.15
CA ASN A 149 -4.12 -14.73 23.05
C ASN A 149 -4.61 -14.20 24.40
N ARG A 150 -4.89 -12.89 24.51
CA ARG A 150 -5.31 -12.28 25.79
C ARG A 150 -6.64 -12.88 26.28
N PHE A 151 -6.62 -13.48 27.47
CA PHE A 151 -7.79 -14.10 28.10
C PHE A 151 -8.82 -13.07 28.53
N PHE A 152 -8.38 -11.97 29.15
CA PHE A 152 -9.24 -10.94 29.73
C PHE A 152 -8.97 -9.57 29.11
N GLN A 153 -10.03 -8.87 28.72
CA GLN A 153 -9.95 -7.54 28.10
C GLN A 153 -11.06 -6.64 28.63
N VAL A 154 -10.73 -5.37 28.86
CA VAL A 154 -11.69 -4.31 29.19
C VAL A 154 -11.79 -3.35 28.03
N MET A 155 -13.03 -3.05 27.64
CA MET A 155 -13.38 -2.11 26.60
C MET A 155 -14.22 -0.97 27.19
N ALA A 156 -13.98 0.25 26.71
CA ALA A 156 -14.91 1.35 26.90
C ALA A 156 -15.92 1.37 25.76
N ILE A 157 -17.17 1.67 26.09
CA ILE A 157 -18.25 1.86 25.12
C ILE A 157 -18.77 3.29 25.21
N ALA A 158 -19.07 3.89 24.07
CA ALA A 158 -19.73 5.18 23.97
C ALA A 158 -20.67 5.15 22.76
N GLY A 159 -21.94 5.46 22.94
CA GLY A 159 -22.95 5.28 21.90
C GLY A 159 -24.04 6.32 21.96
N ILE A 160 -24.80 6.39 20.87
CA ILE A 160 -26.00 7.20 20.73
C ILE A 160 -27.11 6.31 20.18
N GLY A 161 -28.33 6.53 20.65
CA GLY A 161 -29.44 5.69 20.29
C GLY A 161 -30.77 6.29 20.65
N VAL A 162 -31.81 5.52 20.35
CA VAL A 162 -33.19 5.87 20.65
C VAL A 162 -33.78 4.81 21.57
N GLU A 163 -34.56 5.27 22.54
CA GLU A 163 -35.32 4.41 23.43
C GLU A 163 -36.80 4.67 23.26
N HIS A 164 -37.56 3.57 23.17
CA HIS A 164 -39.00 3.57 23.07
C HIS A 164 -39.64 2.93 24.30
N MET A 165 -40.53 3.66 24.96
CA MET A 165 -41.29 3.14 26.11
C MET A 165 -42.72 2.81 25.71
N PHE A 166 -43.22 1.67 26.18
CA PHE A 166 -44.59 1.24 25.91
C PHE A 166 -45.11 0.27 26.96
N GLY A 167 -46.43 0.04 26.94
CA GLY A 167 -47.06 -0.95 27.81
C GLY A 167 -46.89 -0.62 29.29
N PHE A 168 -47.06 0.66 29.63
CA PHE A 168 -47.27 1.09 31.01
C PHE A 168 -48.46 0.31 31.59
N SER A 169 -48.34 -0.17 32.83
CA SER A 169 -49.43 -0.90 33.49
C SER A 169 -50.72 -0.08 33.49
N ASP A 170 -51.86 -0.71 33.26
CA ASP A 170 -53.15 0.00 33.17
C ASP A 170 -53.60 0.41 34.58
N GLU A 171 -53.63 1.72 34.85
CA GLU A 171 -53.84 2.22 36.20
C GLU A 171 -54.71 3.47 36.16
N SER A 172 -55.97 3.27 36.55
CA SER A 172 -56.98 4.31 36.77
C SER A 172 -56.53 5.47 37.67
N TRP A 173 -55.39 5.36 38.34
CA TRP A 173 -54.76 6.38 39.18
C TRP A 173 -53.75 7.29 38.46
N TYR A 174 -53.25 6.94 37.26
CA TYR A 174 -52.40 7.84 36.46
C TYR A 174 -53.09 9.14 36.09
N LYS A 175 -54.43 9.17 36.03
CA LYS A 175 -55.16 10.43 35.76
C LYS A 175 -54.97 11.49 36.84
N ASN A 176 -54.56 11.10 38.04
CA ASN A 176 -54.32 12.00 39.18
C ASN A 176 -52.84 12.30 39.42
N TYR A 177 -51.93 11.72 38.63
CA TYR A 177 -50.48 11.90 38.73
C TYR A 177 -49.97 12.20 37.33
N ASN A 178 -49.42 13.39 37.09
CA ASN A 178 -49.18 13.96 35.75
C ASN A 178 -48.06 13.23 34.96
N VAL A 179 -48.19 11.91 34.76
CA VAL A 179 -47.25 11.08 34.01
C VAL A 179 -47.48 11.36 32.53
N ASN A 180 -46.57 12.11 31.94
CA ASN A 180 -46.63 12.48 30.53
C ASN A 180 -46.30 11.28 29.64
N THR A 181 -47.33 10.61 29.12
CA THR A 181 -47.20 9.45 28.21
C THR A 181 -47.12 9.84 26.73
N GLU A 182 -46.98 11.13 26.40
CA GLU A 182 -47.00 11.61 25.00
C GLU A 182 -45.62 11.57 24.32
N LYS A 183 -44.52 11.57 25.10
CA LYS A 183 -43.14 11.44 24.59
C LYS A 183 -42.57 10.06 24.86
N ASN A 184 -42.89 9.11 24.00
CA ASN A 184 -42.42 7.72 24.15
C ASN A 184 -41.11 7.42 23.41
N ASN A 185 -40.52 8.39 22.71
CA ASN A 185 -39.25 8.23 21.98
C ASN A 185 -38.24 9.24 22.51
N LEU A 186 -37.15 8.72 23.08
CA LEU A 186 -36.11 9.56 23.67
C LEU A 186 -34.78 9.27 22.99
N LEU A 187 -34.07 10.34 22.62
CA LEU A 187 -32.68 10.22 22.22
C LEU A 187 -31.83 10.08 23.48
N GLY A 188 -30.97 9.07 23.50
CA GLY A 188 -30.11 8.80 24.65
C GLY A 188 -28.66 8.69 24.24
N PHE A 189 -27.78 9.13 25.14
CA PHE A 189 -26.36 8.82 25.10
C PHE A 189 -26.09 7.62 25.99
N ARG A 190 -25.16 6.78 25.57
CA ARG A 190 -24.78 5.58 26.31
C ARG A 190 -23.27 5.57 26.52
N THR A 191 -22.84 5.22 27.71
CA THR A 191 -21.42 5.04 28.01
C THR A 191 -21.24 3.89 29.00
N GLY A 192 -20.08 3.25 29.01
CA GLY A 192 -19.88 2.13 29.91
C GLY A 192 -18.57 1.40 29.75
N LEU A 193 -18.46 0.30 30.50
CA LEU A 193 -17.35 -0.62 30.47
C LEU A 193 -17.85 -2.03 30.15
N LEU A 194 -17.09 -2.71 29.31
CA LEU A 194 -17.33 -4.10 28.93
C LEU A 194 -16.08 -4.91 29.24
N ALA A 195 -16.21 -5.84 30.18
CA ALA A 195 -15.24 -6.88 30.45
C ALA A 195 -15.52 -8.09 29.55
N SER A 196 -14.50 -8.63 28.88
CA SER A 196 -14.64 -9.81 28.03
C SER A 196 -13.61 -10.87 28.38
N PHE A 197 -14.09 -12.10 28.54
CA PHE A 197 -13.34 -13.29 28.87
C PHE A 197 -13.38 -14.25 27.68
N ARG A 198 -12.21 -14.54 27.11
CA ARG A 198 -12.07 -15.45 25.97
C ARG A 198 -12.21 -16.89 26.44
N LEU A 199 -13.28 -17.56 26.03
CA LEU A 199 -13.52 -18.97 26.34
C LEU A 199 -12.89 -19.90 25.29
N ARG A 200 -13.07 -19.57 24.01
CA ARG A 200 -12.51 -20.28 22.85
C ARG A 200 -12.12 -19.27 21.76
N HIS A 201 -11.52 -19.73 20.67
CA HIS A 201 -11.18 -18.87 19.53
C HIS A 201 -12.39 -18.09 18.98
N ALA A 202 -13.56 -18.73 18.88
CA ALA A 202 -14.78 -18.13 18.36
C ALA A 202 -15.72 -17.56 19.43
N LEU A 203 -15.54 -17.91 20.71
CA LEU A 203 -16.51 -17.63 21.77
C LEU A 203 -15.88 -16.89 22.95
N ALA A 204 -16.54 -15.82 23.39
CA ALA A 204 -16.19 -15.10 24.61
C ALA A 204 -17.43 -14.85 25.48
N LEU A 205 -17.22 -14.75 26.79
CA LEU A 205 -18.21 -14.24 27.73
C LEU A 205 -17.98 -12.73 27.89
N ASN A 206 -19.02 -11.92 27.92
CA ASN A 206 -18.92 -10.50 28.27
C ASN A 206 -19.75 -10.17 29.51
N ILE A 207 -19.25 -9.22 30.29
CA ILE A 207 -19.95 -8.56 31.38
C ILE A 207 -19.90 -7.07 31.07
N GLU A 208 -21.05 -6.43 31.00
CA GLU A 208 -21.20 -5.06 30.55
C GLU A 208 -21.94 -4.25 31.61
N ALA A 209 -21.31 -3.17 32.05
CA ALA A 209 -21.88 -2.17 32.93
C ALA A 209 -21.97 -0.86 32.14
N SER A 210 -23.18 -0.40 31.85
CA SER A 210 -23.40 0.82 31.06
C SER A 210 -24.38 1.76 31.75
N VAL A 211 -24.21 3.05 31.51
CA VAL A 211 -25.13 4.11 31.91
C VAL A 211 -25.71 4.72 30.63
N ASN A 212 -27.02 4.87 30.59
CA ASN A 212 -27.73 5.58 29.55
C ASN A 212 -28.22 6.90 30.16
N CYS A 213 -27.75 8.01 29.60
CA CYS A 213 -28.21 9.35 29.95
C CYS A 213 -29.22 9.79 28.89
N LEU A 214 -30.44 10.10 29.31
CA LEU A 214 -31.54 10.48 28.44
C LEU A 214 -31.88 11.96 28.66
N ASP A 215 -32.49 12.58 27.66
CA ASP A 215 -32.97 13.96 27.75
C ASP A 215 -34.10 14.09 28.79
N ASP A 216 -34.33 15.32 29.28
CA ASP A 216 -35.14 15.81 30.44
C ASP A 216 -36.65 15.46 30.43
N SER A 217 -37.06 14.44 29.64
CA SER A 217 -38.44 14.01 29.47
C SER A 217 -38.62 12.49 29.65
N TYR A 218 -37.68 11.83 30.32
CA TYR A 218 -37.72 10.38 30.55
C TYR A 218 -38.74 9.95 31.62
N ASP A 219 -38.98 10.78 32.65
CA ASP A 219 -39.92 10.45 33.74
C ASP A 219 -41.27 11.19 33.69
N GLY A 220 -41.41 12.19 32.80
CA GLY A 220 -42.62 12.99 32.65
C GLY A 220 -42.83 14.10 33.68
N VAL A 221 -41.84 14.43 34.53
CA VAL A 221 -41.90 15.51 35.54
C VAL A 221 -40.81 16.55 35.27
N THR A 222 -41.19 17.73 34.79
CA THR A 222 -40.25 18.85 34.64
C THR A 222 -39.98 19.50 35.99
N SER A 223 -38.92 19.08 36.69
CA SER A 223 -38.39 19.78 37.87
C SER A 223 -36.86 19.71 37.90
N ASP A 224 -36.22 20.86 37.66
CA ASP A 224 -34.83 21.34 37.94
C ASP A 224 -33.58 20.42 37.93
N ASP A 225 -33.66 19.10 37.77
CA ASP A 225 -32.50 18.19 37.66
C ASP A 225 -32.34 17.64 36.23
N LYS A 226 -31.28 18.09 35.54
CA LYS A 226 -31.13 18.08 34.08
C LYS A 226 -30.88 16.73 33.37
N TRP A 227 -30.83 15.59 34.08
CA TRP A 227 -30.44 14.30 33.49
C TRP A 227 -31.10 13.11 34.20
N ASP A 228 -32.10 12.51 33.56
CA ASP A 228 -32.60 11.18 33.90
C ASP A 228 -31.84 10.08 33.16
N GLY A 229 -31.71 8.91 33.78
CA GLY A 229 -30.98 7.81 33.18
C GLY A 229 -31.18 6.48 33.87
N HIS A 230 -30.62 5.44 33.27
CA HIS A 230 -30.63 4.10 33.84
C HIS A 230 -29.27 3.42 33.70
N VAL A 231 -29.02 2.48 34.60
CA VAL A 231 -27.82 1.65 34.62
C VAL A 231 -28.19 0.25 34.13
N ASN A 232 -27.39 -0.29 33.22
CA ASN A 232 -27.53 -1.66 32.73
C ASN A 232 -26.39 -2.49 33.27
N LEU A 233 -26.71 -3.67 33.79
CA LEU A 233 -25.74 -4.71 34.12
C LEU A 233 -26.10 -5.96 33.34
N LEU A 234 -25.31 -6.27 32.32
CA LEU A 234 -25.58 -7.34 31.36
C LEU A 234 -24.46 -8.38 31.37
N VAL A 235 -24.83 -9.64 31.21
CA VAL A 235 -23.91 -10.75 30.96
C VAL A 235 -24.30 -11.39 29.64
N GLY A 236 -23.33 -11.72 28.80
CA GLY A 236 -23.62 -12.24 27.48
C GLY A 236 -22.57 -13.17 26.91
N LEU A 237 -22.91 -13.72 25.76
CA LEU A 237 -22.03 -14.53 24.94
C LEU A 237 -21.79 -13.81 23.62
N VAL A 238 -20.50 -13.70 23.28
CA VAL A 238 -20.01 -13.11 22.04
C VAL A 238 -19.53 -14.24 21.14
N TYR A 239 -20.11 -14.33 19.95
CA TYR A 239 -19.62 -15.19 18.87
C TYR A 239 -18.91 -14.35 17.81
N ARG A 240 -17.65 -14.67 17.55
CA ARG A 240 -16.80 -14.01 16.54
C ARG A 240 -16.85 -14.81 15.25
N PHE A 241 -17.18 -14.16 14.15
CA PHE A 241 -17.19 -14.82 12.85
C PHE A 241 -15.77 -15.13 12.37
N LYS A 242 -15.68 -16.11 11.47
CA LYS A 242 -14.41 -16.55 10.88
C LYS A 242 -13.93 -15.51 9.85
N ASN A 243 -12.67 -15.13 9.96
CA ASN A 243 -11.95 -14.23 9.07
C ASN A 243 -11.48 -14.95 7.79
N HIS A 244 -11.05 -14.18 6.80
CA HIS A 244 -10.54 -14.71 5.53
C HIS A 244 -9.30 -15.59 5.68
N ASP A 245 -8.48 -15.35 6.71
CA ASP A 245 -7.30 -16.14 7.08
C ASP A 245 -7.64 -17.38 7.93
N GLY A 246 -8.93 -17.61 8.16
CA GLY A 246 -9.46 -18.71 8.94
C GLY A 246 -9.44 -18.50 10.46
N THR A 247 -8.94 -17.36 10.93
CA THR A 247 -8.91 -16.99 12.35
C THR A 247 -10.23 -16.32 12.77
N HIS A 248 -10.37 -15.89 14.02
CA HIS A 248 -11.57 -15.21 14.53
C HIS A 248 -11.26 -13.80 15.11
N GLN A 249 -10.04 -13.32 14.90
CA GLN A 249 -9.52 -12.05 15.44
C GLN A 249 -8.32 -11.59 14.62
N PHE A 250 -7.83 -10.38 14.88
CA PHE A 250 -6.59 -9.90 14.28
C PHE A 250 -5.42 -10.82 14.65
N THR A 251 -4.56 -11.06 13.67
CA THR A 251 -3.32 -11.82 13.86
C THR A 251 -2.15 -11.02 13.33
N PHE A 252 -0.98 -11.23 13.93
CA PHE A 252 0.27 -10.73 13.40
C PHE A 252 0.67 -11.55 12.18
N THR A 253 1.22 -10.87 11.18
CA THR A 253 1.72 -11.51 9.97
C THR A 253 2.89 -12.40 10.35
N ARG A 254 2.72 -13.72 10.15
CA ARG A 254 3.76 -14.71 10.40
C ARG A 254 4.65 -14.86 9.18
N ARG A 255 5.95 -15.04 9.41
CA ARG A 255 6.91 -15.40 8.38
C ARG A 255 6.73 -16.86 8.04
N ASP A 256 6.52 -17.14 6.76
CA ASP A 256 6.51 -18.50 6.23
C ASP A 256 7.96 -18.94 6.02
N GLN A 257 8.55 -19.57 7.04
CA GLN A 257 9.98 -19.87 7.09
C GLN A 257 10.46 -20.62 5.84
N ASP A 258 9.67 -21.57 5.34
CA ASP A 258 10.00 -22.36 4.14
C ASP A 258 10.10 -21.47 2.89
N LYS A 259 9.17 -20.53 2.72
CA LYS A 259 9.23 -19.56 1.60
C LYS A 259 10.40 -18.60 1.72
N TYR A 260 10.74 -18.21 2.95
CA TYR A 260 11.89 -17.35 3.20
C TYR A 260 13.21 -18.04 2.94
N ASP A 261 13.36 -19.26 3.39
CA ASP A 261 14.57 -20.04 3.19
C ASP A 261 14.77 -20.34 1.69
N ALA A 262 13.68 -20.66 0.97
CA ALA A 262 13.71 -20.79 -0.48
C ALA A 262 14.10 -19.48 -1.19
N LEU A 263 13.57 -18.33 -0.75
CA LEU A 263 13.90 -17.04 -1.34
C LEU A 263 15.34 -16.60 -1.01
N ASN A 264 15.82 -16.87 0.21
CA ASN A 264 17.19 -16.60 0.60
C ASN A 264 18.17 -17.50 -0.18
N ALA A 265 17.82 -18.77 -0.40
CA ALA A 265 18.59 -19.66 -1.26
C ALA A 265 18.65 -19.12 -2.70
N GLU A 266 17.54 -18.60 -3.22
CA GLU A 266 17.48 -17.97 -4.54
C GLU A 266 18.33 -16.70 -4.62
N VAL A 267 18.24 -15.82 -3.62
CA VAL A 267 19.08 -14.62 -3.54
C VAL A 267 20.57 -14.99 -3.47
N ASN A 268 20.93 -16.01 -2.70
CA ASN A 268 22.31 -16.47 -2.62
C ASN A 268 22.78 -17.11 -3.93
N ARG A 269 21.90 -17.85 -4.63
CA ARG A 269 22.17 -18.36 -5.98
C ARG A 269 22.44 -17.23 -6.96
N LEU A 270 21.57 -16.21 -7.00
CA LEU A 270 21.73 -15.04 -7.86
C LEU A 270 22.99 -14.22 -7.51
N ARG A 271 23.31 -14.07 -6.22
CA ARG A 271 24.56 -13.43 -5.79
C ARG A 271 25.79 -14.21 -6.24
N LYS A 272 25.72 -15.55 -6.18
CA LYS A 272 26.79 -16.42 -6.66
C LYS A 272 26.93 -16.33 -8.18
N GLU A 273 25.83 -16.34 -8.92
CA GLU A 273 25.82 -16.18 -10.37
C GLU A 273 26.38 -14.81 -10.79
N VAL A 274 25.99 -13.73 -10.11
CA VAL A 274 26.56 -12.40 -10.35
C VAL A 274 28.05 -12.34 -10.00
N ALA A 275 28.48 -13.00 -8.92
CA ALA A 275 29.89 -13.08 -8.55
C ALA A 275 30.69 -13.90 -9.58
N GLU A 276 30.16 -15.02 -10.06
CA GLU A 276 30.74 -15.86 -11.11
C GLU A 276 30.79 -15.11 -12.45
N MET A 277 29.76 -14.35 -12.82
CA MET A 277 29.78 -13.47 -14.01
C MET A 277 30.79 -12.33 -13.89
N LYS A 278 30.97 -11.76 -12.69
CA LYS A 278 31.99 -10.72 -12.45
C LYS A 278 33.41 -11.29 -12.38
N ALA A 279 33.56 -12.55 -11.95
CA ALA A 279 34.84 -13.25 -11.85
C ALA A 279 35.22 -14.00 -13.13
N ALA A 280 34.28 -14.18 -14.06
CA ALA A 280 34.57 -14.71 -15.38
C ALA A 280 35.61 -13.78 -16.05
N PRO A 281 36.77 -14.31 -16.48
CA PRO A 281 37.78 -13.51 -17.13
C PRO A 281 37.15 -12.87 -18.38
N ALA A 282 37.39 -11.58 -18.59
CA ALA A 282 37.07 -10.94 -19.86
C ALA A 282 37.69 -11.81 -20.96
N VAL A 283 36.84 -12.47 -21.75
CA VAL A 283 37.30 -13.27 -22.87
C VAL A 283 37.98 -12.28 -23.80
N GLU A 284 39.32 -12.25 -23.78
CA GLU A 284 40.10 -11.68 -24.86
C GLU A 284 39.71 -12.48 -26.10
N VAL A 285 38.78 -11.91 -26.87
CA VAL A 285 38.52 -12.36 -28.23
C VAL A 285 39.83 -12.13 -28.97
N LYS A 286 40.66 -13.17 -29.06
CA LYS A 286 41.72 -13.24 -30.06
C LYS A 286 41.02 -13.22 -31.41
N ARG A 287 40.83 -12.02 -31.95
CA ARG A 287 40.54 -11.82 -33.37
C ARG A 287 41.76 -12.38 -34.09
N GLU A 288 41.58 -13.44 -34.87
CA GLU A 288 42.49 -13.70 -35.99
C GLU A 288 42.47 -12.44 -36.85
N VAL A 289 43.56 -11.68 -36.81
CA VAL A 289 43.80 -10.59 -37.76
C VAL A 289 44.10 -11.29 -39.07
N VAL A 290 43.08 -11.42 -39.92
CA VAL A 290 43.31 -11.66 -41.35
C VAL A 290 44.02 -10.40 -41.85
N GLU A 291 45.34 -10.46 -42.04
CA GLU A 291 46.09 -9.39 -42.69
C GLU A 291 45.56 -9.25 -44.12
N SER A 292 44.88 -8.14 -44.40
CA SER A 292 44.44 -7.79 -45.75
C SER A 292 45.46 -6.85 -46.40
N GLU A 293 45.79 -7.13 -47.66
CA GLU A 293 46.62 -6.27 -48.50
C GLU A 293 45.75 -5.16 -49.11
N ARG A 294 45.34 -4.20 -48.28
CA ARG A 294 44.65 -3.00 -48.76
C ARG A 294 45.67 -1.92 -49.16
N VAL A 295 45.68 -1.57 -50.44
CA VAL A 295 46.52 -0.50 -50.98
C VAL A 295 45.65 0.73 -51.25
N SER A 296 45.99 1.88 -50.69
CA SER A 296 45.28 3.13 -50.97
C SER A 296 46.20 4.18 -51.59
N THR A 297 45.71 4.88 -52.61
CA THR A 297 46.40 6.02 -53.22
C THR A 297 45.53 7.27 -53.19
N LEU A 298 46.17 8.42 -53.34
CA LEU A 298 45.53 9.73 -53.33
C LEU A 298 45.70 10.38 -54.70
N VAL A 299 44.61 10.85 -55.29
CA VAL A 299 44.63 11.55 -56.58
C VAL A 299 43.99 12.93 -56.39
N SER A 300 44.78 13.98 -56.60
CA SER A 300 44.30 15.36 -56.55
C SER A 300 44.06 15.92 -57.95
N PHE A 301 43.11 16.84 -58.09
CA PHE A 301 42.82 17.53 -59.34
C PHE A 301 42.94 19.03 -59.16
N ASP A 302 43.16 19.77 -60.25
CA ASP A 302 43.04 21.21 -60.21
C ASP A 302 41.58 21.63 -59.93
N PRO A 303 41.35 22.78 -59.26
CA PRO A 303 40.01 23.21 -58.88
C PRO A 303 39.05 23.27 -60.08
N ASN A 304 37.88 22.65 -59.95
CA ASN A 304 36.85 22.55 -61.00
C ASN A 304 37.29 21.87 -62.32
N SER A 305 38.44 21.19 -62.34
CA SER A 305 38.90 20.39 -63.48
C SER A 305 38.57 18.90 -63.30
N THR A 306 38.29 18.22 -64.41
CA THR A 306 38.17 16.76 -64.51
C THR A 306 39.38 16.12 -65.21
N GLU A 307 40.35 16.93 -65.64
CA GLU A 307 41.55 16.44 -66.32
C GLU A 307 42.57 15.94 -65.29
N VAL A 308 43.08 14.73 -65.50
CA VAL A 308 44.13 14.15 -64.66
C VAL A 308 45.46 14.86 -64.96
N ASN A 309 46.08 15.43 -63.93
CA ASN A 309 47.41 16.01 -64.05
C ASN A 309 48.47 14.91 -64.22
N LYS A 310 49.47 15.12 -65.08
CA LYS A 310 50.59 14.18 -65.32
C LYS A 310 51.29 13.72 -64.02
N LEU A 311 51.36 14.58 -63.01
CA LEU A 311 51.96 14.22 -61.72
C LEU A 311 51.12 13.21 -60.94
N GLN A 312 49.84 13.08 -61.26
CA GLN A 312 48.89 12.17 -60.61
C GLN A 312 48.75 10.85 -61.36
N GLU A 313 49.22 10.77 -62.61
CA GLU A 313 49.34 9.51 -63.36
C GLU A 313 50.17 8.47 -62.59
N VAL A 314 51.23 8.89 -61.89
CA VAL A 314 52.04 7.97 -61.06
C VAL A 314 51.23 7.34 -59.92
N ASN A 315 50.27 8.08 -59.35
CA ASN A 315 49.42 7.60 -58.27
C ASN A 315 48.37 6.61 -58.82
N ILE A 316 47.84 6.87 -60.01
CA ILE A 316 46.90 5.99 -60.71
C ILE A 316 47.62 4.72 -61.18
N TYR A 317 48.83 4.84 -61.72
CA TYR A 317 49.70 3.71 -62.07
C TYR A 317 50.01 2.84 -60.85
N THR A 318 50.33 3.46 -59.71
CA THR A 318 50.59 2.73 -58.46
C THR A 318 49.37 1.92 -58.01
N ALA A 319 48.16 2.48 -58.14
CA ALA A 319 46.93 1.75 -57.87
C ALA A 319 46.69 0.60 -58.85
N ALA A 320 46.95 0.82 -60.15
CA ALA A 320 46.83 -0.22 -61.17
C ALA A 320 47.79 -1.40 -60.91
N GLU A 321 49.05 -1.11 -60.61
CA GLU A 321 50.05 -2.14 -60.28
C GLU A 321 49.78 -2.81 -58.94
N GLY A 322 49.21 -2.08 -57.97
CA GLY A 322 48.72 -2.65 -56.73
C GLY A 322 47.63 -3.69 -56.98
N LEU A 323 46.66 -3.37 -57.85
CA LEU A 323 45.56 -4.29 -58.17
C LEU A 323 46.07 -5.54 -58.89
N LYS A 324 47.04 -5.41 -59.80
CA LYS A 324 47.62 -6.56 -60.53
C LYS A 324 48.34 -7.56 -59.62
N LYS A 325 48.79 -7.13 -58.43
CA LYS A 325 49.43 -8.00 -57.44
C LYS A 325 48.43 -8.75 -56.57
N ILE A 326 47.17 -8.30 -56.54
CA ILE A 326 46.10 -8.89 -55.74
C ILE A 326 45.31 -9.88 -56.60
N GLN A 327 45.27 -11.15 -56.20
CA GLN A 327 44.41 -12.14 -56.83
C GLN A 327 42.96 -11.91 -56.38
N ASP A 328 42.03 -11.75 -57.35
CA ASP A 328 40.59 -11.49 -57.10
C ASP A 328 40.31 -10.18 -56.33
N GLY A 329 41.12 -9.15 -56.58
CA GLY A 329 40.96 -7.83 -55.97
C GLY A 329 40.04 -6.91 -56.77
N ASP A 330 39.31 -6.05 -56.06
CA ASP A 330 38.52 -4.96 -56.65
C ASP A 330 39.16 -3.60 -56.36
N LEU A 331 38.98 -2.65 -57.28
CA LEU A 331 39.43 -1.26 -57.14
C LEU A 331 38.24 -0.32 -56.98
N TYR A 332 38.27 0.50 -55.93
CA TYR A 332 37.23 1.48 -55.62
C TYR A 332 37.75 2.90 -55.78
N ILE A 333 37.03 3.74 -56.54
CA ILE A 333 37.31 5.17 -56.68
C ILE A 333 36.25 5.92 -55.86
N THR A 334 36.68 6.71 -54.88
CA THR A 334 35.78 7.36 -53.91
C THR A 334 36.30 8.73 -53.50
N PRO A 335 35.45 9.71 -53.13
CA PRO A 335 35.96 10.97 -52.62
C PRO A 335 36.56 10.77 -51.23
N ILE A 336 37.58 11.56 -50.88
CA ILE A 336 38.15 11.50 -49.53
C ILE A 336 37.11 11.88 -48.45
N LYS A 337 36.14 12.73 -48.81
CA LYS A 337 35.02 13.17 -47.96
C LYS A 337 33.77 13.35 -48.81
N ASN A 338 32.65 12.77 -48.37
CA ASN A 338 31.39 12.70 -49.13
C ASN A 338 30.80 14.07 -49.54
N ASN A 339 31.11 15.16 -48.83
CA ASN A 339 30.41 16.45 -48.99
C ASN A 339 31.29 17.60 -49.50
N GLU A 340 32.53 17.32 -49.95
CA GLU A 340 33.46 18.39 -50.40
C GLU A 340 33.43 18.65 -51.92
N MET A 341 32.77 17.80 -52.69
CA MET A 341 32.72 17.83 -54.15
C MET A 341 31.30 17.57 -54.65
N SER A 342 30.86 18.24 -55.72
CA SER A 342 29.57 17.94 -56.34
C SER A 342 29.62 16.58 -57.05
N SER A 343 28.48 15.89 -57.14
CA SER A 343 28.37 14.58 -57.79
C SER A 343 28.82 14.61 -59.25
N ASP A 344 28.51 15.68 -59.99
CA ASP A 344 28.95 15.84 -61.38
C ASP A 344 30.47 15.95 -61.50
N LEU A 345 31.10 16.72 -60.60
CA LEU A 345 32.55 16.90 -60.60
C LEU A 345 33.26 15.62 -60.13
N PHE A 346 32.71 14.93 -59.14
CA PHE A 346 33.21 13.64 -58.68
C PHE A 346 33.13 12.60 -59.80
N ASN A 347 31.97 12.43 -60.44
CA ASN A 347 31.79 11.49 -61.53
C ASN A 347 32.70 11.83 -62.71
N GLY A 348 32.85 13.11 -63.07
CA GLY A 348 33.78 13.52 -64.12
C GLY A 348 35.23 13.10 -63.83
N ARG A 349 35.71 13.37 -62.60
CA ARG A 349 37.06 13.00 -62.16
C ARG A 349 37.25 11.47 -62.04
N ALA A 350 36.26 10.76 -61.49
CA ALA A 350 36.30 9.32 -61.31
C ALA A 350 36.29 8.57 -62.65
N ASN A 351 35.50 9.05 -63.63
CA ASN A 351 35.51 8.49 -64.98
C ASN A 351 36.86 8.76 -65.67
N ALA A 352 37.46 9.94 -65.51
CA ALA A 352 38.79 10.21 -66.08
C ALA A 352 39.87 9.25 -65.53
N ILE A 353 39.84 8.95 -64.23
CA ILE A 353 40.71 7.94 -63.61
C ILE A 353 40.41 6.54 -64.16
N ARG A 354 39.13 6.15 -64.23
CA ARG A 354 38.72 4.85 -64.75
C ARG A 354 39.18 4.66 -66.19
N ASP A 355 39.02 5.67 -67.03
CA ASP A 355 39.38 5.59 -68.45
C ASP A 355 40.90 5.44 -68.61
N MET A 356 41.71 6.11 -67.78
CA MET A 356 43.16 5.91 -67.74
C MET A 356 43.55 4.49 -67.25
N LEU A 357 42.89 4.00 -66.19
CA LEU A 357 43.11 2.63 -65.68
C LEU A 357 42.81 1.57 -66.75
N VAL A 358 41.71 1.72 -67.49
CA VAL A 358 41.28 0.77 -68.52
C VAL A 358 42.14 0.89 -69.78
N ASN A 359 42.29 2.10 -70.32
CA ASN A 359 42.88 2.30 -71.65
C ASN A 359 44.41 2.30 -71.62
N GLU A 360 45.03 2.88 -70.59
CA GLU A 360 46.50 3.01 -70.52
C GLU A 360 47.13 1.89 -69.70
N TYR A 361 46.55 1.56 -68.54
CA TYR A 361 47.12 0.58 -67.61
C TYR A 361 46.53 -0.83 -67.73
N GLN A 362 45.56 -1.02 -68.64
CA GLN A 362 44.95 -2.30 -69.00
C GLN A 362 44.29 -3.02 -67.81
N VAL A 363 43.73 -2.26 -66.87
CA VAL A 363 42.93 -2.81 -65.77
C VAL A 363 41.55 -3.23 -66.30
N PRO A 364 41.09 -4.46 -66.07
CA PRO A 364 39.77 -4.89 -66.54
C PRO A 364 38.66 -4.04 -65.90
N ALA A 365 37.81 -3.45 -66.72
CA ALA A 365 36.74 -2.54 -66.27
C ALA A 365 35.77 -3.20 -65.26
N GLY A 366 35.62 -4.53 -65.29
CA GLY A 366 34.76 -5.27 -64.36
C GLY A 366 35.23 -5.28 -62.90
N HIS A 367 36.48 -4.88 -62.63
CA HIS A 367 37.04 -4.77 -61.28
C HIS A 367 37.16 -3.32 -60.79
N ILE A 368 36.63 -2.34 -61.53
CA ILE A 368 36.68 -0.91 -61.16
C ILE A 368 35.28 -0.43 -60.78
N PHE A 369 35.14 0.03 -59.54
CA PHE A 369 33.89 0.53 -58.97
C PHE A 369 34.03 2.00 -58.58
N ILE A 370 33.08 2.83 -58.99
CA ILE A 370 32.99 4.23 -58.58
C ILE A 370 31.94 4.32 -57.49
N GLU A 371 32.33 4.76 -56.29
CA GLU A 371 31.45 4.86 -55.13
C GLU A 371 31.56 6.26 -54.51
N GLU A 372 30.50 7.03 -54.61
CA GLU A 372 30.44 8.42 -54.12
C GLU A 372 30.37 8.47 -52.58
N ASN A 373 29.85 7.42 -51.94
CA ASN A 373 29.81 7.32 -50.49
C ASN A 373 31.03 6.58 -49.92
N ASN A 374 32.03 7.33 -49.47
CA ASN A 374 33.24 6.82 -48.81
C ASN A 374 32.92 5.95 -47.57
N GLU A 375 31.81 6.18 -46.88
CA GLU A 375 31.43 5.35 -45.73
C GLU A 375 31.12 3.91 -46.16
N LEU A 376 30.56 3.71 -47.35
CA LEU A 376 30.33 2.37 -47.91
C LEU A 376 31.66 1.68 -48.19
N VAL A 377 32.63 2.37 -48.80
CA VAL A 377 33.97 1.83 -49.06
C VAL A 377 34.70 1.49 -47.75
N ARG A 378 34.57 2.34 -46.72
CA ARG A 378 35.14 2.08 -45.38
C ARG A 378 34.47 0.91 -44.65
N SER A 379 33.20 0.67 -44.93
CA SER A 379 32.42 -0.44 -44.35
C SER A 379 32.68 -1.79 -45.01
N LEU A 380 33.42 -1.82 -46.15
CA LEU A 380 33.81 -3.07 -46.80
C LEU A 380 34.57 -3.96 -45.80
N ASP A 381 34.30 -5.26 -45.86
CA ASP A 381 34.90 -6.27 -45.00
C ASP A 381 36.43 -6.07 -44.88
N PRO A 382 36.96 -5.81 -43.66
CA PRO A 382 38.39 -5.63 -43.45
C PRO A 382 39.27 -6.77 -43.98
N ALA A 383 38.72 -7.98 -44.14
CA ALA A 383 39.42 -9.13 -44.73
C ALA A 383 39.48 -9.13 -46.27
N LYS A 384 38.74 -8.23 -46.95
CA LYS A 384 38.74 -8.13 -48.42
C LYS A 384 39.95 -7.34 -48.91
N ASN A 385 40.77 -7.97 -49.76
CA ASN A 385 41.85 -7.31 -50.49
C ASN A 385 41.26 -6.39 -51.56
N CYS A 386 41.55 -5.10 -51.48
CA CYS A 386 41.08 -4.12 -52.44
C CYS A 386 42.05 -2.95 -52.57
N VAL A 387 41.98 -2.27 -53.71
CA VAL A 387 42.69 -1.02 -53.94
C VAL A 387 41.70 0.13 -53.85
N VAL A 388 42.05 1.21 -53.13
CA VAL A 388 41.19 2.38 -53.01
C VAL A 388 41.89 3.63 -53.53
N ILE A 389 41.27 4.31 -54.49
CA ILE A 389 41.72 5.61 -54.98
C ILE A 389 40.84 6.69 -54.34
N TYR A 390 41.47 7.53 -53.52
CA TYR A 390 40.81 8.69 -52.92
C TYR A 390 40.99 9.93 -53.79
N ILE A 391 39.87 10.47 -54.27
CA ILE A 391 39.87 11.77 -54.97
C ILE A 391 39.88 12.89 -53.93
N VAL A 392 40.89 13.74 -54.01
CA VAL A 392 40.99 14.96 -53.20
C VAL A 392 40.59 16.17 -54.03
N LYS A 393 40.05 17.17 -53.33
CA LYS A 393 39.57 18.42 -53.90
C LYS A 393 40.59 19.07 -54.82
#